data_AF-A0A1N7SWF9-F1
#
_entry.id   AF-A0A1N7SWF9-F1
#
_cell.length_a   1.000
_cell.length_b   1.000
_cell.length_c   1.000
_cell.angle_alpha   90.00
_cell.angle_beta   90.00
_cell.angle_gamma   90.00
#
_symmetry.space_group_name_H-M   'P 1'
#
loop_
_entity.id
_entity.type
_entity.pdbx_description
1 polymer ?
#
loop_
_entity_poly.entity_id
_entity_poly.type
_entity_poly.pdbx_seq_one_letter_code
_entity_poly.pdbx_strand_id
1 'polypeptide(L)'
;MENANSSAHAPLKTRHVVAEFSRALWQLRAPIAFLFVLYLLLSVVMYNFGGPVDSTSGSPCSFGETLYFCAMRAITIGYRNIVPTTTVGRIDSVSLGVLGILPVSTVAAAAVRGVHEAIQNAGQL
;
A
#
# COMPACT_ATOMS: atom_id res chain seq x y z
N MET A 1 -41.29 -20.62 -42.14
CA MET A 1 -40.34 -19.53 -42.40
C MET A 1 -40.88 -18.31 -41.68
N GLU A 2 -40.29 -17.92 -40.55
CA GLU A 2 -40.09 -16.51 -40.11
C GLU A 2 -39.49 -16.51 -38.68
N ASN A 3 -38.17 -16.27 -38.63
CA ASN A 3 -37.39 -15.58 -37.59
C ASN A 3 -37.43 -16.03 -36.12
N ALA A 4 -36.63 -17.06 -35.82
CA ALA A 4 -35.99 -17.28 -34.52
C ALA A 4 -34.62 -16.58 -34.42
N ASN A 5 -34.51 -15.30 -34.84
CA ASN A 5 -33.22 -14.57 -34.84
C ASN A 5 -33.36 -13.08 -34.46
N SER A 6 -34.13 -12.77 -33.42
CA SER A 6 -34.21 -11.40 -32.88
C SER A 6 -34.05 -11.36 -31.37
N SER A 7 -33.06 -12.09 -30.86
CA SER A 7 -32.43 -11.79 -29.57
C SER A 7 -30.98 -11.39 -29.86
N ALA A 8 -30.87 -10.32 -30.65
CA ALA A 8 -29.62 -9.66 -30.95
C ALA A 8 -28.94 -9.29 -29.62
N HIS A 9 -27.83 -9.97 -29.37
CA HIS A 9 -26.71 -9.56 -28.54
C HIS A 9 -26.77 -8.06 -28.20
N ALA A 10 -27.27 -7.72 -27.01
CA ALA A 10 -27.00 -6.43 -26.44
C ALA A 10 -25.48 -6.34 -26.28
N PRO A 11 -24.77 -5.48 -27.03
CA PRO A 11 -23.34 -5.37 -26.87
C PRO A 11 -23.11 -4.92 -25.44
N LEU A 12 -22.54 -5.81 -24.62
CA LEU A 12 -22.06 -5.44 -23.28
C LEU A 12 -21.23 -4.20 -23.47
N LYS A 13 -21.70 -3.09 -22.90
CA LYS A 13 -21.11 -1.77 -23.03
C LYS A 13 -19.77 -1.83 -22.30
N THR A 14 -18.73 -2.32 -22.99
CA THR A 14 -17.39 -2.58 -22.48
C THR A 14 -16.81 -1.36 -21.77
N ARG A 15 -17.19 -0.16 -22.24
CA ARG A 15 -16.82 1.12 -21.64
C ARG A 15 -17.40 1.35 -20.24
N HIS A 16 -18.49 0.69 -19.85
CA HIS A 16 -19.10 0.81 -18.52
C HIS A 16 -18.45 -0.14 -17.51
N VAL A 17 -18.12 -1.37 -17.92
CA VAL A 17 -17.34 -2.33 -17.11
C VAL A 17 -15.93 -1.79 -16.89
N VAL A 18 -15.27 -1.26 -17.93
CA VAL A 18 -13.94 -0.63 -17.81
C VAL A 18 -13.99 0.67 -16.99
N ALA A 19 -15.08 1.43 -17.02
CA ALA A 19 -15.23 2.62 -16.19
C ALA A 19 -15.40 2.28 -14.70
N GLU A 20 -16.19 1.26 -14.36
CA GLU A 20 -16.29 0.76 -12.98
C GLU A 20 -14.99 0.10 -12.51
N PHE A 21 -14.33 -0.70 -13.35
CA PHE A 21 -13.00 -1.24 -13.07
C PHE A 21 -11.97 -0.14 -12.86
N SER A 22 -12.03 0.94 -13.65
CA SER A 22 -11.13 2.08 -13.52
C SER A 22 -11.41 2.87 -12.23
N ARG A 23 -12.67 2.95 -11.77
CA ARG A 23 -13.05 3.57 -10.49
C ARG A 23 -12.59 2.72 -9.32
N ALA A 24 -12.73 1.40 -9.40
CA ALA A 24 -12.20 0.45 -8.43
C ALA A 24 -10.66 0.51 -8.36
N LEU A 25 -9.97 0.56 -9.50
CA LEU A 25 -8.50 0.77 -9.55
C LEU A 25 -8.10 2.16 -9.02
N TRP A 26 -8.89 3.20 -9.28
CA TRP A 26 -8.64 4.55 -8.77
C TRP A 26 -8.82 4.61 -7.25
N GLN A 27 -9.76 3.83 -6.70
CA GLN A 27 -9.94 3.66 -5.26
C GLN A 27 -8.86 2.82 -4.59
N LEU A 28 -8.09 2.01 -5.34
CA LEU A 28 -6.87 1.38 -4.83
C LEU A 28 -5.67 2.32 -4.91
N ARG A 29 -5.62 3.19 -5.94
CA ARG A 29 -4.53 4.15 -6.14
C ARG A 29 -4.55 5.31 -5.14
N ALA A 30 -5.72 5.82 -4.78
CA ALA A 30 -5.87 6.91 -3.82
C ALA A 30 -5.37 6.57 -2.38
N PRO A 31 -5.75 5.44 -1.75
CA PRO A 31 -5.27 5.07 -0.42
C PRO A 31 -3.78 4.70 -0.46
N ILE A 32 -3.30 4.03 -1.51
CA ILE A 32 -1.86 3.75 -1.64
C ILE A 32 -1.06 5.05 -1.77
N ALA A 33 -1.51 6.00 -2.59
CA ALA A 33 -0.86 7.30 -2.71
C ALA A 33 -0.92 8.09 -1.39
N PHE A 34 -2.06 8.07 -0.71
CA PHE A 34 -2.21 8.71 0.60
C PHE A 34 -1.28 8.10 1.66
N LEU A 35 -1.21 6.76 1.74
CA LEU A 35 -0.31 6.04 2.63
C LEU A 35 1.16 6.30 2.28
N PHE A 36 1.50 6.40 1.00
CA PHE A 36 2.85 6.74 0.54
C PHE A 36 3.24 8.17 0.92
N VAL A 37 2.33 9.13 0.76
CA VAL A 37 2.53 10.52 1.20
C VAL A 37 2.68 10.59 2.72
N LEU A 38 1.83 9.86 3.46
CA LEU A 38 1.91 9.80 4.93
C LEU A 38 3.23 9.15 5.39
N TYR A 39 3.70 8.13 4.68
CA TYR A 39 5.01 7.51 4.91
C TYR A 39 6.16 8.51 4.69
N LEU A 40 6.13 9.27 3.59
CA LEU A 40 7.13 10.31 3.33
C LEU A 40 7.09 11.40 4.40
N LEU A 41 5.90 11.81 4.83
CA LEU A 41 5.73 12.83 5.86
C LEU A 41 6.32 12.37 7.20
N LEU A 42 6.01 11.15 7.64
CA LEU A 42 6.59 10.57 8.87
C LEU A 42 8.11 10.40 8.73
N SER A 43 8.62 10.00 7.55
CA SER A 43 10.06 9.91 7.31
C SER A 43 10.77 11.27 7.43
N VAL A 44 10.15 12.34 6.94
CA VAL A 44 10.64 13.71 7.11
C VAL A 44 10.58 14.16 8.57
N VAL A 45 9.51 13.80 9.30
CA VAL A 45 9.38 14.07 10.74
C VAL A 45 10.47 13.34 11.53
N MET A 46 10.73 12.06 11.23
CA MET A 46 11.82 11.30 11.83
C MET A 46 13.20 11.94 11.58
N TYR A 47 13.44 12.43 10.36
CA TYR A 47 14.70 13.09 10.03
C TYR A 47 14.91 14.41 10.78
N ASN A 48 13.86 15.24 10.90
CA ASN A 48 13.96 16.56 11.54
C ASN A 48 13.87 16.51 13.07
N PHE A 49 12.99 15.66 13.62
CA PHE A 49 12.67 15.61 15.06
C PHE A 49 13.08 14.31 15.75
N GLY A 50 13.33 13.24 14.98
CA GLY A 50 13.63 11.92 15.52
C GLY A 50 15.07 11.77 16.05
N GLY A 51 16.01 12.59 15.56
CA GLY A 51 17.42 12.50 15.92
C GLY A 51 17.96 11.07 15.85
N PRO A 52 17.78 10.35 14.72
CA PRO A 52 18.23 8.96 14.61
C PRO A 52 19.75 8.93 14.78
N VAL A 53 20.21 8.15 15.76
CA VAL A 53 21.63 7.86 15.95
C VAL A 53 21.86 6.41 15.61
N ASP A 54 22.97 6.17 14.94
CA ASP A 54 23.40 4.81 14.62
C ASP A 54 23.93 4.17 15.92
N SER A 55 23.36 3.01 16.28
CA SER A 55 23.68 2.33 17.54
C SER A 55 25.10 1.76 17.54
N THR A 56 25.72 1.63 16.36
CA THR A 56 27.04 1.02 16.17
C THR A 56 28.17 2.05 16.23
N SER A 57 27.95 3.24 15.66
CA SER A 57 28.96 4.29 15.52
C SER A 57 28.74 5.50 16.45
N GLY A 58 27.56 5.63 17.06
CA GLY A 58 27.19 6.79 17.88
C GLY A 58 27.10 8.11 17.08
N SER A 59 27.22 8.04 15.76
CA SER A 59 27.15 9.19 14.86
C SER A 59 25.70 9.46 14.44
N PRO A 60 25.34 10.74 14.19
CA PRO A 60 24.03 11.08 13.65
C PRO A 60 23.82 10.38 12.31
N CYS A 61 22.69 9.68 12.17
CA CYS A 61 22.38 8.96 10.94
C CYS A 61 22.22 9.94 9.78
N SER A 62 22.75 9.54 8.63
CA SER A 62 22.51 10.23 7.37
C SER A 62 21.02 10.13 6.96
N PHE A 63 20.60 10.99 6.03
CA PHE A 63 19.25 10.94 5.47
C PHE A 63 18.93 9.56 4.87
N GLY A 64 19.89 8.94 4.18
CA GLY A 64 19.72 7.61 3.58
C GLY A 64 19.48 6.50 4.60
N GLU A 65 20.19 6.52 5.73
CA GLU A 65 20.02 5.54 6.81
C GLU A 65 18.67 5.70 7.52
N THR A 66 18.25 6.96 7.71
CA THR A 66 16.93 7.27 8.28
C THR A 66 15.81 6.75 7.37
N LEU A 67 15.95 6.96 6.06
CA LEU A 67 14.98 6.47 5.07
C LEU A 67 14.96 4.94 5.03
N TYR A 68 16.13 4.30 5.12
CA TYR A 68 16.27 2.85 5.18
C TYR A 68 15.60 2.26 6.43
N PHE A 69 15.79 2.89 7.60
CA PHE A 69 15.11 2.51 8.83
C PHE A 69 13.58 2.63 8.70
N CYS A 70 13.10 3.74 8.15
CA CYS A 70 11.68 3.95 7.90
C CYS A 70 11.13 2.89 6.93
N ALA A 71 11.86 2.56 5.87
CA ALA A 71 11.46 1.55 4.90
C ALA A 71 11.35 0.18 5.55
N MET A 72 12.36 -0.22 6.34
CA MET A 72 12.38 -1.49 7.08
C MET A 72 11.26 -1.59 8.12
N ARG A 73 10.86 -0.48 8.74
CA ARG A 73 9.68 -0.39 9.62
C ARG A 73 8.38 -0.54 8.83
N ALA A 74 8.27 0.12 7.68
CA ALA A 74 7.07 0.07 6.84
C ALA A 74 6.83 -1.33 6.24
N ILE A 75 7.89 -2.06 5.89
CA ILE A 75 7.78 -3.46 5.47
C ILE A 75 7.65 -4.43 6.66
N THR A 76 7.48 -3.93 7.89
CA THR A 76 7.30 -4.70 9.12
C THR A 76 8.46 -5.65 9.50
N ILE A 77 9.65 -5.45 8.93
CA ILE A 77 10.85 -6.20 9.33
C ILE A 77 11.42 -5.67 10.64
N GLY A 78 11.50 -4.34 10.80
CA GLY A 78 11.85 -3.70 12.07
C GLY A 78 13.28 -3.96 12.57
N TYR A 79 14.30 -3.70 11.76
CA TYR A 79 15.71 -3.84 12.18
C TYR A 79 16.10 -2.91 13.35
N ARG A 80 16.82 -3.46 14.34
CA ARG A 80 17.34 -2.78 15.55
C ARG A 80 18.76 -2.22 15.38
N ASN A 81 19.16 -1.87 14.15
CA ASN A 81 20.45 -1.26 13.88
C ASN A 81 20.45 0.23 14.28
N ILE A 82 19.36 0.91 13.93
CA ILE A 82 19.19 2.35 14.15
C ILE A 82 18.07 2.52 15.16
N VAL A 83 18.32 3.23 16.26
CA VAL A 83 17.32 3.46 17.30
C VAL A 83 17.08 4.95 17.48
N PRO A 84 15.81 5.42 17.44
CA PRO A 84 15.50 6.79 17.80
C PRO A 84 15.75 6.98 19.30
N THR A 85 16.69 7.86 19.64
CA THR A 85 17.00 8.23 21.03
C THR A 85 15.97 9.21 21.59
N THR A 86 15.25 9.93 20.73
CA THR A 86 14.23 10.89 21.12
C THR A 86 12.87 10.22 21.37
N THR A 87 12.09 10.79 22.30
CA THR A 87 10.71 10.35 22.58
C THR A 87 9.82 10.45 21.33
N VAL A 88 9.99 11.51 20.55
CA VAL A 88 9.23 11.75 19.31
C VAL A 88 9.55 10.68 18.27
N GLY A 89 10.83 10.39 18.03
CA GLY A 89 11.23 9.34 17.09
C GLY A 89 10.75 7.95 17.50
N ARG A 90 10.65 7.66 18.81
CA ARG A 90 10.07 6.39 19.27
C ARG A 90 8.59 6.27 18.92
N ILE A 91 7.80 7.31 19.17
CA ILE A 91 6.37 7.34 18.81
C ILE A 91 6.22 7.20 17.30
N ASP A 92 6.96 8.00 16.54
CA ASP A 92 6.93 8.01 15.08
C ASP A 92 7.28 6.64 14.48
N SER A 93 8.25 5.96 15.09
CA SER A 93 8.64 4.63 14.67
C SER A 93 7.51 3.60 14.84
N VAL A 94 6.72 3.70 15.92
CA VAL A 94 5.56 2.82 16.14
C VAL A 94 4.47 3.15 15.11
N SER A 95 4.22 4.43 14.86
CA SER A 95 3.28 4.90 13.84
C SER A 95 3.64 4.40 12.43
N LEU A 96 4.93 4.43 12.05
CA LEU A 96 5.43 3.89 10.78
C LEU A 96 5.18 2.39 10.64
N GLY A 97 5.30 1.62 11.74
CA GLY A 97 5.00 0.19 11.75
C GLY A 97 3.52 -0.09 11.51
N VAL A 98 2.63 0.65 12.19
CA VAL A 98 1.18 0.53 11.99
C VAL A 98 0.78 0.95 10.57
N LEU A 99 1.39 2.03 10.06
CA LEU A 99 1.15 2.52 8.70
C LEU A 99 1.49 1.45 7.65
N GLY A 100 2.57 0.69 7.86
CA GLY A 100 3.04 -0.36 6.95
C GLY A 100 2.06 -1.53 6.75
N ILE A 101 1.19 -1.80 7.72
CA ILE A 101 0.24 -2.92 7.66
C ILE A 101 -0.95 -2.61 6.72
N LEU A 102 -1.34 -1.33 6.62
CA LEU A 102 -2.46 -0.88 5.78
C LEU A 102 -2.27 -1.15 4.27
N PRO A 103 -1.12 -0.81 3.64
CA PRO A 103 -0.91 -1.13 2.24
C PRO A 103 -0.80 -2.64 2.00
N VAL A 104 -0.13 -3.39 2.89
CA VAL A 104 0.03 -4.85 2.77
C VAL A 104 -1.33 -5.55 2.82
N SER A 105 -2.19 -5.19 3.78
CA SER A 105 -3.54 -5.76 3.91
C SER A 105 -4.44 -5.41 2.72
N THR A 106 -4.34 -4.19 2.20
CA THR A 106 -5.09 -3.76 1.01
C THR A 106 -4.69 -4.58 -0.22
N VAL A 107 -3.39 -4.77 -0.44
CA VAL A 107 -2.86 -5.59 -1.55
C VAL A 107 -3.28 -7.05 -1.39
N ALA A 108 -3.18 -7.60 -0.18
CA ALA A 108 -3.62 -8.97 0.11
C ALA A 108 -5.12 -9.16 -0.14
N ALA A 109 -5.96 -8.22 0.29
CA ALA A 109 -7.41 -8.26 0.05
C ALA A 109 -7.75 -8.19 -1.44
N ALA A 110 -7.06 -7.35 -2.21
CA ALA A 110 -7.23 -7.27 -3.66
C ALA A 110 -6.82 -8.58 -4.36
N ALA A 111 -5.72 -9.19 -3.93
CA ALA A 111 -5.26 -10.48 -4.46
C ALA A 111 -6.30 -11.58 -4.20
N VAL A 112 -6.84 -11.69 -2.98
CA VAL A 112 -7.87 -12.69 -2.64
C VAL A 112 -9.14 -12.49 -3.45
N ARG A 113 -9.58 -11.24 -3.64
CA ARG A 113 -10.76 -10.94 -4.48
C ARG A 113 -10.54 -11.37 -5.94
N GLY A 114 -9.37 -11.06 -6.50
CA GLY A 114 -9.03 -11.49 -7.86
C GLY A 114 -9.02 -13.01 -8.03
N VAL A 115 -8.50 -13.74 -7.04
CA VAL A 115 -8.54 -15.21 -7.04
C VAL A 115 -9.97 -15.74 -6.93
N HIS A 116 -10.81 -15.14 -6.08
CA HIS A 116 -12.19 -15.56 -5.92
C HIS A 116 -13.02 -15.37 -7.19
N GLU A 117 -12.84 -14.23 -7.88
CA GLU A 117 -13.50 -13.96 -9.16
C GLU A 117 -13.04 -14.92 -10.26
N ALA A 118 -11.75 -15.27 -10.31
CA ALA A 118 -11.24 -16.25 -11.27
C ALA A 118 -11.86 -17.64 -11.08
N ILE A 119 -12.01 -18.08 -9.82
CA ILE A 119 -12.63 -19.37 -9.48
C ILE A 119 -14.12 -19.36 -9.80
N GLN A 120 -14.85 -18.28 -9.47
CA GLN A 120 -16.28 -18.18 -9.77
C GLN A 120 -16.56 -18.21 -11.28
N ASN A 121 -15.76 -17.50 -12.07
CA ASN A 121 -15.90 -17.48 -13.53
C ASN A 121 -15.55 -18.84 -14.16
N ALA A 122 -14.59 -19.58 -13.61
CA ALA A 122 -14.23 -20.91 -14.09
C ALA A 122 -15.28 -21.98 -13.77
N GLY A 123 -16.06 -21.82 -12.69
CA GLY A 123 -17.13 -22.75 -12.29
C GLY A 123 -18.45 -22.57 -13.06
N GLN A 124 -18.54 -21.57 -13.95
CA GLN A 124 -19.70 -21.37 -14.84
C GLN A 124 -19.50 -21.93 -16.27
N LEU A 125 -18.40 -22.65 -16.51
CA LEU A 125 -18.14 -23.43 -17.72
C LEU A 125 -18.33 -24.93 -17.45
#